data_AF-A0A5P8FIE8-F1
#
_entry.id   AF-A0A5P8FIE8-F1
#
_cell.length_a   1.000
_cell.length_b   1.000
_cell.length_c   1.000
_cell.angle_alpha   90.00
_cell.angle_beta   90.00
_cell.angle_gamma   90.00
#
_symmetry.space_group_name_H-M   'P 1'
#
loop_
_entity.id
_entity.type
_entity.pdbx_description
1 polymer ?
#
loop_
_entity_poly.entity_id
_entity_poly.type
_entity_poly.pdbx_seq_one_letter_code
_entity_poly.pdbx_strand_id
1 'polypeptide(L)'
;MAAGDPAAEVLEAARALRRLADALGVDLRPVFVDAPDDGGDAGAVAALEDADVEPPFAPLEVTTAVLGVDGCRSGWVGAVLAPGRPRPSVVVASSLEALVETVREQHPELAVVGVDIPIGLPDSGLRAADRLARQALPGKASSVFTTMTRPAWSAPDRAAADAINRPLTGQGVSAQSFALAPKVLEADRYVRSRPTVRVLEVHPEVSFAAMAGAPVLPGKRTEEGVAARLDVLRQVGLLPPSVLSGNGYGTDDVLDAVAVAWTAHRYATGAAHSLPEPPETASDGIAAAIWV
;
A
#
# COMPACT_ATOMS: atom_id res chain seq x y z
N MET A 1 -1.38 34.97 29.30
CA MET A 1 -0.49 34.92 28.14
C MET A 1 -1.38 34.86 26.92
N ALA A 2 -1.42 35.92 26.11
CA ALA A 2 -2.22 35.92 24.88
C ALA A 2 -1.59 34.92 23.91
N ALA A 3 -2.40 34.02 23.35
CA ALA A 3 -1.97 33.15 22.26
C ALA A 3 -1.59 34.05 21.08
N GLY A 4 -0.41 33.83 20.51
CA GLY A 4 0.04 34.55 19.31
C GLY A 4 -0.94 34.33 18.16
N ASP A 5 -1.10 35.35 17.33
CA ASP A 5 -1.91 35.27 16.12
C ASP A 5 -1.31 34.22 15.16
N PRO A 6 -1.99 33.10 14.90
CA PRO A 6 -1.49 32.04 14.02
C PRO A 6 -1.18 32.55 12.61
N ALA A 7 -1.89 33.58 12.14
CA ALA A 7 -1.65 34.19 10.85
C ALA A 7 -0.28 34.90 10.80
N ALA A 8 0.14 35.51 11.91
CA ALA A 8 1.44 36.17 12.00
C ALA A 8 2.60 35.15 12.02
N GLU A 9 2.41 33.98 12.65
CA GLU A 9 3.41 32.91 12.66
C GLU A 9 3.58 32.28 11.26
N VAL A 10 2.48 32.05 10.54
CA VAL A 10 2.51 31.54 9.16
C VAL A 10 3.18 32.55 8.22
N LEU A 11 2.91 33.84 8.40
CA LEU A 11 3.51 34.92 7.63
C LEU A 11 5.04 34.99 7.81
N GLU A 12 5.52 34.85 9.04
CA GLU A 12 6.96 34.80 9.32
C GLU A 12 7.62 33.55 8.73
N ALA A 13 6.95 32.39 8.79
CA ALA A 13 7.44 31.17 8.16
C ALA A 13 7.56 31.32 6.63
N ALA A 14 6.56 31.92 5.97
CA ALA A 14 6.58 32.19 4.54
C ALA A 14 7.73 33.14 4.14
N ARG A 15 7.95 34.21 4.92
CA ARG A 15 9.09 35.13 4.73
C ARG A 15 10.44 34.44 4.91
N ALA A 16 10.57 33.56 5.90
CA ALA A 16 11.78 32.79 6.13
C ALA A 16 12.09 31.85 4.95
N LEU A 17 11.07 31.17 4.41
CA LEU A 17 11.19 30.29 3.24
C LEU A 17 11.61 31.06 1.97
N ARG A 18 11.03 32.24 1.72
CA ARG A 18 11.41 33.07 0.57
C ARG A 18 12.87 33.52 0.65
N ARG A 19 13.30 34.01 1.83
CA ARG A 19 14.72 34.39 2.07
C ARG A 19 15.68 33.22 1.83
N LEU A 20 15.29 32.02 2.24
CA LEU A 20 16.09 30.82 2.04
C LEU A 20 16.17 30.45 0.54
N ALA A 21 15.06 30.51 -0.18
CA ALA A 21 15.05 30.21 -1.61
C ALA A 21 15.85 31.21 -2.44
N ASP A 22 15.77 32.50 -2.12
CA ASP A 22 16.58 33.55 -2.76
C ASP A 22 18.07 33.31 -2.51
N ALA A 23 18.45 32.92 -1.28
CA ALA A 23 19.83 32.58 -0.93
C ALA A 23 20.34 31.32 -1.65
N LEU A 24 19.44 30.40 -2.01
CA LEU A 24 19.74 29.15 -2.71
C LEU A 24 19.57 29.23 -4.23
N GLY A 25 19.12 30.38 -4.77
CA GLY A 25 18.83 30.54 -6.20
C GLY A 25 17.67 29.67 -6.70
N VAL A 26 16.75 29.28 -5.81
CA VAL A 26 15.57 28.45 -6.12
C VAL A 26 14.39 29.36 -6.46
N ASP A 27 13.85 29.23 -7.66
CA ASP A 27 12.69 30.02 -8.10
C ASP A 27 11.39 29.48 -7.51
N LEU A 28 10.85 30.19 -6.50
CA LEU A 28 9.58 29.86 -5.84
C LEU A 28 8.36 30.57 -6.46
N ARG A 29 8.49 31.27 -7.59
CA ARG A 29 7.35 31.87 -8.31
C ARG A 29 6.23 30.87 -8.67
N PRO A 30 6.47 29.55 -8.84
CA PRO A 30 5.38 28.58 -9.02
C PRO A 30 4.55 28.32 -7.75
N VAL A 31 5.00 28.78 -6.58
CA VAL A 31 4.42 28.48 -5.25
C VAL A 31 3.84 29.74 -4.59
N PHE A 32 4.30 30.94 -4.97
CA PHE A 32 3.82 32.21 -4.45
C PHE A 32 3.55 33.17 -5.61
N VAL A 33 2.33 33.70 -5.71
CA VAL A 33 1.99 34.78 -6.66
C VAL A 33 2.34 36.11 -6.01
N ASP A 34 3.03 36.99 -6.74
CA ASP A 34 3.29 38.34 -6.27
C ASP A 34 1.96 39.10 -6.12
N ALA A 35 1.76 39.79 -4.99
CA ALA A 35 0.61 40.66 -4.81
C ALA A 35 0.65 41.81 -5.84
N PRO A 36 -0.50 42.31 -6.32
CA PRO A 36 -0.51 43.47 -7.21
C PRO A 36 0.11 44.67 -6.50
N ASP A 37 1.02 45.34 -7.19
CA ASP A 37 1.80 46.48 -6.70
C ASP A 37 0.88 47.69 -6.50
N ASP A 38 0.47 47.95 -5.26
CA ASP A 38 -0.30 49.13 -4.85
C ASP A 38 0.58 50.24 -4.25
N GLY A 39 1.90 50.18 -4.47
CA GLY A 39 2.82 51.29 -4.20
C GLY A 39 3.08 51.57 -2.72
N GLY A 40 2.88 50.58 -1.84
CA GLY A 40 3.23 50.64 -0.42
C GLY A 40 4.50 49.85 -0.09
N ASP A 41 5.41 50.47 0.65
CA ASP A 41 6.69 49.89 1.12
C ASP A 41 6.51 48.55 1.86
N ALA A 42 7.33 47.56 1.46
CA ALA A 42 7.53 46.23 2.06
C ALA A 42 6.33 45.25 2.16
N GLY A 43 6.20 44.38 1.14
CA GLY A 43 5.96 42.94 1.32
C GLY A 43 4.73 42.52 2.14
N ALA A 44 3.54 42.84 1.64
CA ALA A 44 2.31 42.23 2.09
C ALA A 44 2.18 40.82 1.48
N VAL A 45 2.26 39.78 2.31
CA VAL A 45 1.87 38.42 1.91
C VAL A 45 0.41 38.28 2.33
N ALA A 46 -0.49 38.21 1.37
CA ALA A 46 -1.84 37.76 1.63
C ALA A 46 -1.80 36.24 1.86
N ALA A 47 -2.39 35.78 2.96
CA ALA A 47 -2.69 34.36 3.10
C ALA A 47 -3.64 33.98 1.96
N LEU A 48 -3.27 32.96 1.18
CA LEU A 48 -4.18 32.35 0.23
C LEU A 48 -5.35 31.80 1.05
N GLU A 49 -6.50 32.48 1.03
CA GLU A 49 -7.77 31.80 1.27
C GLU A 49 -7.86 30.72 0.20
N ASP A 50 -7.89 29.45 0.64
CA ASP A 50 -8.02 28.21 -0.16
C ASP A 50 -8.04 28.45 -1.67
N ALA A 51 -6.85 28.70 -2.24
CA ALA A 51 -6.73 28.66 -3.69
C ALA A 51 -6.95 27.20 -4.06
N ASP A 52 -8.09 26.92 -4.69
CA ASP A 52 -8.44 25.69 -5.38
C ASP A 52 -7.37 25.34 -6.43
N VAL A 53 -6.19 24.93 -5.98
CA VAL A 53 -5.22 24.24 -6.80
C VAL A 53 -5.83 22.87 -7.01
N GLU A 54 -6.63 22.76 -8.08
CA GLU A 54 -7.09 21.48 -8.58
C GLU A 54 -5.86 20.57 -8.65
N PRO A 55 -5.83 19.46 -7.88
CA PRO A 55 -4.69 18.57 -7.92
C PRO A 55 -4.47 18.17 -9.39
N PRO A 56 -3.21 18.03 -9.85
CA PRO A 56 -2.91 17.74 -11.25
C PRO A 56 -3.51 16.41 -11.76
N PHE A 57 -4.18 15.67 -10.89
CA PHE A 57 -4.85 14.40 -11.14
C PHE A 57 -6.22 14.40 -10.46
N ALA A 58 -7.24 13.88 -11.16
CA ALA A 58 -8.56 13.70 -10.57
C ALA A 58 -8.46 12.75 -9.36
N PRO A 59 -9.02 13.13 -8.18
CA PRO A 59 -9.02 12.27 -7.00
C PRO A 59 -9.65 10.90 -7.28
N LEU A 60 -9.13 9.86 -6.62
CA LEU A 60 -9.77 8.55 -6.67
C LEU A 60 -11.11 8.60 -5.93
N GLU A 61 -12.20 8.36 -6.65
CA GLU A 61 -13.55 8.32 -6.07
C GLU A 61 -13.79 7.01 -5.31
N VAL A 62 -13.79 7.09 -3.98
CA VAL A 62 -14.05 5.96 -3.10
C VAL A 62 -15.51 5.99 -2.62
N THR A 63 -16.30 5.00 -3.01
CA THR A 63 -17.73 4.92 -2.66
C THR A 63 -18.04 3.95 -1.51
N THR A 64 -17.11 3.04 -1.20
CA THR A 64 -17.18 2.13 -0.07
C THR A 64 -15.80 2.00 0.55
N ALA A 65 -15.73 1.85 1.88
CA ALA A 65 -14.45 1.64 2.54
C ALA A 65 -13.81 0.31 2.10
N VAL A 66 -12.50 0.36 1.87
CA VAL A 66 -11.65 -0.80 1.62
C VAL A 66 -10.37 -0.70 2.44
N LEU A 67 -9.75 -1.85 2.71
CA LEU A 67 -8.53 -1.95 3.49
C LEU A 67 -7.47 -2.69 2.69
N GLY A 68 -6.27 -2.12 2.59
CA GLY A 68 -5.09 -2.86 2.15
C GLY A 68 -4.14 -3.11 3.30
N VAL A 69 -3.55 -4.29 3.35
CA VAL A 69 -2.77 -4.76 4.51
C VAL A 69 -1.42 -5.32 4.07
N ASP A 70 -0.37 -4.95 4.81
CA ASP A 70 0.97 -5.55 4.72
C ASP A 70 1.50 -5.95 6.10
N GLY A 71 2.37 -6.97 6.13
CA GLY A 71 3.00 -7.47 7.35
C GLY A 71 4.14 -6.57 7.80
N CYS A 72 4.12 -6.15 9.07
CA CYS A 72 5.17 -5.29 9.64
C CYS A 72 5.68 -5.85 10.98
N ARG A 73 6.73 -5.23 11.53
CA ARG A 73 7.30 -5.65 12.83
C ARG A 73 6.29 -5.57 13.98
N SER A 74 5.33 -4.66 13.90
CA SER A 74 4.25 -4.50 14.90
C SER A 74 3.07 -5.45 14.69
N GLY A 75 3.11 -6.31 13.66
CA GLY A 75 2.02 -7.21 13.31
C GLY A 75 1.60 -6.96 11.86
N TRP A 76 0.63 -6.08 11.68
CA TRP A 76 0.10 -5.68 10.38
C TRP A 76 -0.10 -4.16 10.34
N VAL A 77 0.26 -3.55 9.20
CA VAL A 77 -0.09 -2.18 8.87
C VAL A 77 -1.19 -2.20 7.82
N GLY A 78 -2.18 -1.34 8.00
CA GLY A 78 -3.33 -1.19 7.13
C GLY A 78 -3.43 0.22 6.57
N ALA A 79 -3.76 0.33 5.29
CA ALA A 79 -4.16 1.57 4.65
C ALA A 79 -5.67 1.51 4.34
N VAL A 80 -6.45 2.40 4.94
CA VAL A 80 -7.90 2.49 4.70
C VAL A 80 -8.16 3.56 3.66
N LEU A 81 -8.84 3.18 2.57
CA LEU A 81 -9.46 4.12 1.64
C LEU A 81 -10.93 4.24 2.02
N ALA A 82 -11.40 5.46 2.28
CA ALA A 82 -12.76 5.72 2.75
C ALA A 82 -13.44 6.85 1.97
N PRO A 83 -14.78 6.85 1.86
CA PRO A 83 -15.52 7.90 1.15
C PRO A 83 -15.23 9.31 1.67
N GLY A 84 -15.07 10.26 0.75
CA GLY A 84 -14.79 11.66 1.06
C GLY A 84 -13.42 11.92 1.71
N ARG A 85 -12.50 10.93 1.68
CA ARG A 85 -11.13 11.05 2.19
C ARG A 85 -10.12 10.85 1.05
N PRO A 86 -9.45 11.92 0.57
CA PRO A 86 -8.48 11.80 -0.52
C PRO A 86 -7.15 11.17 -0.09
N ARG A 87 -6.90 11.06 1.23
CA ARG A 87 -5.70 10.45 1.82
C ARG A 87 -6.05 9.14 2.51
N PRO A 88 -5.27 8.07 2.30
CA PRO A 88 -5.41 6.85 3.09
C PRO A 88 -5.12 7.13 4.57
N SER A 89 -5.91 6.56 5.48
CA SER A 89 -5.56 6.52 6.90
C SER A 89 -4.76 5.26 7.21
N VAL A 90 -3.77 5.39 8.09
CA VAL A 90 -2.88 4.29 8.48
C VAL A 90 -3.32 3.74 9.84
N VAL A 91 -3.53 2.43 9.90
CA VAL A 91 -3.92 1.69 11.12
C VAL A 91 -2.92 0.56 11.35
N VAL A 92 -2.64 0.21 12.60
CA VAL A 92 -1.72 -0.88 12.95
C VAL A 92 -2.35 -1.75 14.03
N ALA A 93 -2.22 -3.06 13.88
CA ALA A 93 -2.63 -4.01 14.90
C ALA A 93 -1.70 -5.23 14.93
N SER A 94 -1.72 -5.95 16.05
CA SER A 94 -0.87 -7.13 16.26
C SER A 94 -1.33 -8.35 15.44
N SER A 95 -2.61 -8.42 15.06
CA SER A 95 -3.18 -9.48 14.24
C SER A 95 -4.06 -8.94 13.11
N LEU A 96 -4.25 -9.73 12.06
CA LEU A 96 -5.06 -9.38 10.89
C LEU A 96 -6.52 -9.19 11.31
N GLU A 97 -7.05 -10.10 12.14
CA GLU A 97 -8.40 -10.01 12.69
C GLU A 97 -8.60 -8.70 13.47
N ALA A 98 -7.68 -8.37 14.38
CA ALA A 98 -7.77 -7.14 15.17
C ALA A 98 -7.69 -5.89 14.29
N LEU A 99 -6.87 -5.92 13.22
CA LEU A 99 -6.80 -4.83 12.24
C LEU A 99 -8.14 -4.63 11.54
N VAL A 100 -8.75 -5.72 11.03
CA VAL A 100 -10.04 -5.65 10.34
C VAL A 100 -11.13 -5.15 11.29
N GLU A 101 -11.22 -5.69 12.50
CA GLU A 101 -12.24 -5.27 13.47
C GLU A 101 -12.08 -3.79 13.87
N THR A 102 -10.84 -3.32 14.11
CA THR A 102 -10.57 -1.90 14.39
C THR A 102 -11.06 -0.98 13.26
N VAL A 103 -10.83 -1.38 12.01
CA VAL A 103 -11.31 -0.58 10.86
C VAL A 103 -12.83 -0.64 10.76
N ARG A 104 -13.46 -1.77 11.05
CA ARG A 104 -14.92 -1.93 11.01
C ARG A 104 -15.67 -1.14 12.09
N GLU A 105 -15.04 -0.87 13.23
CA GLU A 105 -15.60 0.03 14.25
C GLU A 105 -15.84 1.44 13.70
N GLN A 106 -14.98 1.90 12.77
CA GLN A 106 -15.08 3.21 12.13
C GLN A 106 -15.79 3.16 10.77
N HIS A 107 -15.70 2.02 10.09
CA HIS A 107 -16.24 1.78 8.75
C HIS A 107 -17.03 0.46 8.71
N PRO A 108 -18.26 0.42 9.27
CA PRO A 108 -19.08 -0.80 9.29
C PRO A 108 -19.36 -1.39 7.90
N GLU A 109 -19.29 -0.54 6.86
CA GLU A 109 -19.45 -0.89 5.44
C GLU A 109 -18.23 -1.53 4.79
N LEU A 110 -17.10 -1.68 5.50
CA LEU A 110 -15.89 -2.31 4.98
C LEU A 110 -16.22 -3.68 4.38
N ALA A 111 -16.08 -3.79 3.06
CA ALA A 111 -16.49 -4.98 2.31
C ALA A 111 -15.31 -5.79 1.79
N VAL A 112 -14.17 -5.13 1.50
CA VAL A 112 -13.02 -5.76 0.83
C VAL A 112 -11.73 -5.44 1.59
N VAL A 113 -10.95 -6.48 1.83
CA VAL A 113 -9.62 -6.44 2.45
C VAL A 113 -8.63 -7.09 1.50
N GLY A 114 -7.69 -6.32 0.95
CA GLY A 114 -6.52 -6.85 0.27
C GLY A 114 -5.39 -7.13 1.27
N VAL A 115 -4.63 -8.20 1.06
CA VAL A 115 -3.49 -8.57 1.91
C VAL A 115 -2.31 -8.99 1.03
N ASP A 116 -1.10 -8.48 1.31
CA ASP A 116 0.15 -8.94 0.68
C ASP A 116 0.64 -10.25 1.28
N ILE A 117 -0.16 -11.30 1.09
CA ILE A 117 0.23 -12.64 1.50
C ILE A 117 -0.51 -13.72 0.68
N PRO A 118 0.11 -14.88 0.41
CA PRO A 118 -0.54 -15.95 -0.32
C PRO A 118 -1.82 -16.45 0.35
N ILE A 119 -2.90 -16.51 -0.42
CA ILE A 119 -4.19 -17.09 -0.07
C ILE A 119 -4.49 -18.24 -1.03
N GLY A 120 -5.02 -19.35 -0.51
CA GLY A 120 -5.21 -20.58 -1.30
C GLY A 120 -3.87 -21.29 -1.52
N LEU A 121 -3.37 -21.91 -0.45
CA LEU A 121 -2.08 -22.60 -0.46
C LEU A 121 -2.19 -23.93 -1.23
N PRO A 122 -1.26 -24.26 -2.13
CA PRO A 122 -1.36 -25.45 -2.96
C PRO A 122 -1.05 -26.71 -2.15
N ASP A 123 -1.68 -27.83 -2.49
CA ASP A 123 -1.34 -29.13 -1.89
C ASP A 123 -0.07 -29.72 -2.51
N SER A 124 0.17 -29.42 -3.79
CA SER A 124 1.36 -29.81 -4.56
C SER A 124 1.56 -28.86 -5.75
N GLY A 125 2.73 -28.90 -6.37
CA GLY A 125 3.06 -28.08 -7.53
C GLY A 125 3.28 -26.60 -7.21
N LEU A 126 3.53 -25.82 -8.26
CA LEU A 126 3.69 -24.37 -8.18
C LEU A 126 2.37 -23.71 -8.59
N ARG A 127 2.00 -22.64 -7.89
CA ARG A 127 0.81 -21.84 -8.21
C ARG A 127 0.96 -21.11 -9.55
N ALA A 128 -0.09 -21.11 -10.35
CA ALA A 128 -0.19 -20.28 -11.53
C ALA A 128 -0.16 -18.78 -11.17
N ALA A 129 -0.73 -18.41 -10.02
CA ALA A 129 -0.72 -17.02 -9.51
C ALA A 129 0.69 -16.44 -9.44
N ASP A 130 1.61 -17.14 -8.76
CA ASP A 130 3.01 -16.70 -8.59
C ASP A 130 3.74 -16.60 -9.95
N ARG A 131 3.46 -17.52 -10.88
CA ARG A 131 4.07 -17.50 -12.22
C ARG A 131 3.57 -16.32 -13.04
N LEU A 132 2.27 -16.04 -13.02
CA LEU A 132 1.66 -14.95 -13.77
C LEU A 132 2.08 -13.58 -13.19
N ALA A 133 2.14 -13.45 -11.87
CA ALA A 133 2.66 -12.24 -11.23
C ALA A 133 4.13 -11.94 -11.62
N ARG A 134 4.98 -12.97 -11.74
CA ARG A 134 6.35 -12.78 -12.27
C ARG A 134 6.38 -12.30 -13.71
N GLN A 135 5.48 -12.82 -14.55
CA GLN A 135 5.36 -12.41 -15.95
C GLN A 135 4.91 -10.95 -16.07
N ALA A 136 4.08 -10.48 -15.13
CA ALA A 136 3.68 -9.07 -15.03
C ALA A 136 4.80 -8.12 -14.56
N LEU A 137 5.94 -8.65 -14.09
CA LEU A 137 7.04 -7.88 -13.50
C LEU A 137 8.39 -8.09 -14.22
N PRO A 138 8.52 -7.77 -15.52
CA PRO A 138 9.80 -7.83 -16.20
C PRO A 138 10.85 -6.95 -15.50
N GLY A 139 12.05 -7.49 -15.30
CA GLY A 139 13.12 -6.81 -14.54
C GLY A 139 12.96 -6.84 -13.02
N LYS A 140 11.81 -7.31 -12.49
CA LYS A 140 11.51 -7.35 -11.05
C LYS A 140 10.83 -8.66 -10.59
N ALA A 141 10.90 -9.72 -11.41
CA ALA A 141 10.28 -11.02 -11.12
C ALA A 141 10.74 -11.64 -9.80
N SER A 142 11.93 -11.30 -9.31
CA SER A 142 12.44 -11.76 -8.00
C SER A 142 11.70 -11.19 -6.80
N SER A 143 10.88 -10.14 -6.99
CA SER A 143 10.02 -9.61 -5.93
C SER A 143 8.83 -10.52 -5.60
N VAL A 144 8.43 -11.39 -6.54
CA VAL A 144 7.41 -12.40 -6.31
C VAL A 144 8.08 -13.67 -5.78
N PHE A 145 7.84 -13.98 -4.52
CA PHE A 145 8.33 -15.23 -3.94
C PHE A 145 7.48 -16.42 -4.39
N THR A 146 8.03 -17.64 -4.29
CA THR A 146 7.29 -18.87 -4.58
C THR A 146 6.56 -19.33 -3.33
N THR A 147 5.24 -19.46 -3.41
CA THR A 147 4.39 -19.98 -2.36
C THR A 147 4.71 -21.46 -2.12
N MET A 148 5.00 -21.83 -0.87
CA MET A 148 5.21 -23.23 -0.50
C MET A 148 3.88 -23.99 -0.50
N THR A 149 3.97 -25.31 -0.52
CA THR A 149 2.80 -26.17 -0.29
C THR A 149 2.27 -26.03 1.12
N ARG A 150 0.96 -26.24 1.29
CA ARG A 150 0.28 -26.18 2.60
C ARG A 150 0.98 -27.00 3.68
N PRO A 151 1.40 -28.27 3.46
CA PRO A 151 2.08 -29.04 4.49
C PRO A 151 3.44 -28.45 4.88
N ALA A 152 4.14 -27.78 3.97
CA ALA A 152 5.43 -27.16 4.24
C ALA A 152 5.31 -25.88 5.10
N TRP A 153 4.22 -25.13 4.97
CA TRP A 153 3.96 -23.95 5.81
C TRP A 153 3.78 -24.31 7.29
N SER A 154 3.26 -25.50 7.58
CA SER A 154 3.06 -26.00 8.96
C SER A 154 4.26 -26.75 9.53
N ALA A 155 5.37 -26.83 8.80
CA ALA A 155 6.56 -27.52 9.27
C ALA A 155 7.21 -26.79 10.47
N PRO A 156 7.78 -27.52 11.44
CA PRO A 156 8.33 -26.92 12.66
C PRO A 156 9.61 -26.09 12.40
N ASP A 157 10.32 -26.39 11.34
CA ASP A 157 11.54 -25.68 10.94
C ASP A 157 11.73 -25.72 9.42
N ARG A 158 12.68 -24.91 8.93
CA ARG A 158 12.97 -24.76 7.50
C ARG A 158 13.47 -26.06 6.85
N ALA A 159 14.20 -26.90 7.59
CA ALA A 159 14.73 -28.15 7.04
C ALA A 159 13.60 -29.17 6.82
N ALA A 160 12.69 -29.29 7.79
CA ALA A 160 11.46 -30.06 7.65
C ALA A 160 10.58 -29.51 6.52
N ALA A 161 10.45 -28.18 6.41
CA ALA A 161 9.71 -27.56 5.32
C ALA A 161 10.31 -27.91 3.95
N ASP A 162 11.65 -27.87 3.79
CA ASP A 162 12.32 -28.26 2.53
C ASP A 162 12.11 -29.73 2.20
N ALA A 163 12.26 -30.62 3.19
CA ALA A 163 12.05 -32.05 3.03
C ALA A 163 10.61 -32.39 2.57
N ILE A 164 9.62 -31.60 3.00
CA ILE A 164 8.22 -31.72 2.59
C ILE A 164 7.99 -31.08 1.20
N ASN A 165 8.47 -29.85 0.99
CA ASN A 165 8.11 -29.06 -0.20
C ASN A 165 8.81 -29.54 -1.48
N ARG A 166 10.06 -29.98 -1.36
CA ARG A 166 10.90 -30.38 -2.49
C ARG A 166 10.30 -31.54 -3.31
N PRO A 167 9.85 -32.67 -2.71
CA PRO A 167 9.21 -33.72 -3.49
C PRO A 167 7.86 -33.30 -4.09
N LEU A 168 7.14 -32.35 -3.48
CA LEU A 168 5.82 -31.90 -3.96
C LEU A 168 5.89 -30.86 -5.09
N THR A 169 6.98 -30.12 -5.19
CA THR A 169 7.08 -28.95 -6.10
C THR A 169 8.32 -28.96 -6.99
N GLY A 170 9.32 -29.79 -6.68
CA GLY A 170 10.66 -29.71 -7.25
C GLY A 170 11.50 -28.53 -6.75
N GLN A 171 10.97 -27.69 -5.84
CA GLN A 171 11.62 -26.48 -5.33
C GLN A 171 11.90 -26.56 -3.83
N GLY A 172 13.05 -26.02 -3.43
CA GLY A 172 13.43 -25.91 -2.03
C GLY A 172 12.76 -24.74 -1.31
N VAL A 173 13.00 -24.64 -0.01
CA VAL A 173 12.46 -23.58 0.85
C VAL A 173 13.54 -22.57 1.23
N SER A 174 13.34 -21.32 0.81
CA SER A 174 14.21 -20.21 1.16
C SER A 174 13.99 -19.75 2.61
N ALA A 175 15.01 -19.16 3.23
CA ALA A 175 14.87 -18.59 4.58
C ALA A 175 13.85 -17.45 4.63
N GLN A 176 13.79 -16.62 3.58
CA GLN A 176 12.83 -15.52 3.47
C GLN A 176 11.39 -16.06 3.40
N SER A 177 11.12 -17.04 2.53
CA SER A 177 9.80 -17.66 2.41
C SER A 177 9.38 -18.32 3.73
N PHE A 178 10.28 -19.04 4.40
CA PHE A 178 9.95 -19.68 5.68
C PHE A 178 9.69 -18.67 6.80
N ALA A 179 10.38 -17.53 6.81
CA ALA A 179 10.15 -16.47 7.79
C ALA A 179 8.74 -15.86 7.72
N LEU A 180 8.06 -15.98 6.57
CA LEU A 180 6.67 -15.53 6.40
C LEU A 180 5.63 -16.52 6.96
N ALA A 181 6.04 -17.74 7.35
CA ALA A 181 5.11 -18.78 7.76
C ALA A 181 4.13 -18.35 8.87
N PRO A 182 4.54 -17.62 9.93
CA PRO A 182 3.59 -17.15 10.94
C PRO A 182 2.47 -16.28 10.36
N LYS A 183 2.80 -15.37 9.43
CA LYS A 183 1.85 -14.45 8.79
C LYS A 183 0.97 -15.17 7.77
N VAL A 184 1.53 -16.08 6.99
CA VAL A 184 0.77 -16.91 6.02
C VAL A 184 -0.26 -17.77 6.76
N LEU A 185 0.15 -18.45 7.84
CA LEU A 185 -0.75 -19.28 8.63
C LEU A 185 -1.81 -18.46 9.38
N GLU A 186 -1.47 -17.23 9.79
CA GLU A 186 -2.42 -16.29 10.39
C GLU A 186 -3.51 -15.90 9.39
N ALA A 187 -3.13 -15.49 8.17
CA ALA A 187 -4.05 -15.14 7.11
C ALA A 187 -4.88 -16.34 6.62
N ASP A 188 -4.27 -17.52 6.44
CA ASP A 188 -4.98 -18.76 6.08
C ASP A 188 -6.06 -19.11 7.12
N ARG A 189 -5.74 -19.00 8.42
CA ARG A 189 -6.72 -19.21 9.50
C ARG A 189 -7.86 -18.18 9.44
N TYR A 190 -7.53 -16.91 9.21
CA TYR A 190 -8.53 -15.84 9.10
C TYR A 190 -9.47 -16.08 7.91
N VAL A 191 -8.95 -16.39 6.72
CA VAL A 191 -9.79 -16.69 5.54
C VAL A 191 -10.67 -17.92 5.79
N ARG A 192 -10.13 -18.97 6.44
CA ARG A 192 -10.87 -20.20 6.78
C ARG A 192 -11.99 -19.99 7.79
N SER A 193 -11.92 -18.96 8.64
CA SER A 193 -13.02 -18.62 9.56
C SER A 193 -14.25 -18.08 8.82
N ARG A 194 -14.13 -17.80 7.53
CA ARG A 194 -15.17 -17.23 6.65
C ARG A 194 -15.66 -15.87 7.18
N PRO A 195 -14.76 -14.87 7.25
CA PRO A 195 -15.13 -13.54 7.71
C PRO A 195 -16.18 -12.94 6.78
N THR A 196 -16.96 -11.99 7.29
CA THR A 196 -18.00 -11.32 6.50
C THR A 196 -17.44 -10.38 5.42
N VAL A 197 -16.16 -10.04 5.51
CA VAL A 197 -15.43 -9.27 4.50
C VAL A 197 -14.86 -10.19 3.42
N ARG A 198 -14.75 -9.70 2.19
CA ARG A 198 -14.00 -10.37 1.14
C ARG A 198 -12.51 -10.13 1.34
N VAL A 199 -11.75 -11.19 1.61
CA VAL A 199 -10.29 -11.15 1.70
C VAL A 199 -9.68 -11.56 0.35
N LEU A 200 -8.73 -10.78 -0.15
CA LEU A 200 -8.05 -10.97 -1.43
C LEU A 200 -6.53 -11.00 -1.21
N GLU A 201 -5.84 -11.86 -1.97
CA GLU A 201 -4.39 -11.76 -2.11
C GLU A 201 -4.08 -10.70 -3.17
N VAL A 202 -3.18 -9.77 -2.84
CA VAL A 202 -2.76 -8.67 -3.71
C VAL A 202 -1.26 -8.48 -3.55
N HIS A 203 -0.53 -8.33 -4.66
CA HIS A 203 0.92 -8.12 -4.61
C HIS A 203 1.27 -6.65 -4.91
N PRO A 204 1.88 -5.90 -3.97
CA PRO A 204 2.12 -4.45 -4.11
C PRO A 204 2.85 -4.05 -5.38
N GLU A 205 3.90 -4.79 -5.77
CA GLU A 205 4.66 -4.46 -6.98
C GLU A 205 3.85 -4.69 -8.27
N VAL A 206 2.91 -5.65 -8.27
CA VAL A 206 2.01 -5.87 -9.41
C VAL A 206 1.00 -4.73 -9.47
N SER A 207 0.49 -4.29 -8.32
CA SER A 207 -0.38 -3.11 -8.21
C SER A 207 0.33 -1.83 -8.69
N PHE A 208 1.56 -1.57 -8.24
CA PHE A 208 2.36 -0.43 -8.73
C PHE A 208 2.63 -0.52 -10.22
N ALA A 209 2.95 -1.71 -10.74
CA ALA A 209 3.14 -1.90 -12.18
C ALA A 209 1.85 -1.64 -12.98
N ALA A 210 0.69 -2.03 -12.44
CA ALA A 210 -0.60 -1.76 -13.05
C ALA A 210 -0.96 -0.28 -13.05
N MET A 211 -0.67 0.44 -11.95
CA MET A 211 -0.85 1.89 -11.87
C MET A 211 0.05 2.64 -12.85
N ALA A 212 1.34 2.28 -12.92
CA ALA A 212 2.35 2.97 -13.73
C ALA A 212 2.37 2.53 -15.21
N GLY A 213 1.70 1.43 -15.55
CA GLY A 213 1.79 0.77 -16.86
C GLY A 213 3.09 -0.01 -17.11
N ALA A 214 4.04 0.00 -16.16
CA ALA A 214 5.28 -0.75 -16.19
C ALA A 214 5.85 -0.94 -14.76
N PRO A 215 6.71 -1.94 -14.51
CA PRO A 215 7.30 -2.14 -13.18
C PRO A 215 8.13 -0.95 -12.68
N VAL A 216 7.93 -0.57 -11.42
CA VAL A 216 8.79 0.42 -10.74
C VAL A 216 10.10 -0.25 -10.32
N LEU A 217 11.15 -0.04 -11.12
CA LEU A 217 12.44 -0.71 -10.97
C LEU A 217 13.25 -0.28 -9.73
N PRO A 218 13.31 1.02 -9.35
CA PRO A 218 14.07 1.43 -8.17
C PRO A 218 13.57 0.73 -6.90
N GLY A 219 14.53 0.29 -6.08
CA GLY A 219 14.25 -0.51 -4.89
C GLY A 219 13.37 0.23 -3.88
N LYS A 220 12.40 -0.47 -3.27
CA LYS A 220 11.36 0.14 -2.41
C LYS A 220 11.86 0.91 -1.18
N ARG A 221 13.12 0.68 -0.77
CA ARG A 221 13.77 1.36 0.37
C ARG A 221 14.73 2.48 -0.03
N THR A 222 14.92 2.71 -1.33
CA THR A 222 15.73 3.82 -1.84
C THR A 222 14.87 5.08 -1.91
N GLU A 223 15.49 6.26 -1.76
CA GLU A 223 14.78 7.54 -1.90
C GLU A 223 14.10 7.66 -3.26
N GLU A 224 14.80 7.27 -4.34
CA GLU A 224 14.26 7.21 -5.70
C GLU A 224 13.04 6.27 -5.80
N GLY A 225 13.12 5.08 -5.20
CA GLY A 225 12.02 4.11 -5.22
C GLY A 225 10.81 4.52 -4.37
N VAL A 226 11.03 5.26 -3.29
CA VAL A 226 9.94 5.87 -2.50
C VAL A 226 9.28 6.99 -3.30
N ALA A 227 10.06 7.89 -3.89
CA ALA A 227 9.55 8.98 -4.72
C ALA A 227 8.74 8.46 -5.92
N ALA A 228 9.27 7.48 -6.65
CA ALA A 228 8.59 6.86 -7.78
C ALA A 228 7.24 6.25 -7.41
N ARG A 229 7.15 5.54 -6.27
CA ARG A 229 5.89 4.96 -5.79
C ARG A 229 4.88 6.04 -5.38
N LEU A 230 5.34 7.09 -4.70
CA LEU A 230 4.47 8.24 -4.34
C LEU A 230 3.92 8.95 -5.58
N ASP A 231 4.73 9.09 -6.63
CA ASP A 231 4.29 9.71 -7.89
C ASP A 231 3.26 8.84 -8.62
N VAL A 232 3.47 7.53 -8.64
CA VAL A 232 2.50 6.56 -9.19
C VAL A 232 1.17 6.61 -8.42
N LEU A 233 1.19 6.74 -7.09
CA LEU A 233 -0.04 6.92 -6.30
C LEU A 233 -0.78 8.22 -6.69
N ARG A 234 -0.05 9.33 -6.88
CA ARG A 234 -0.67 10.60 -7.30
C ARG A 234 -1.32 10.49 -8.68
N GLN A 235 -0.69 9.79 -9.62
CA GLN A 235 -1.24 9.58 -10.98
C GLN A 235 -2.60 8.88 -10.98
N VAL A 236 -2.85 8.01 -9.99
CA VAL A 236 -4.14 7.33 -9.82
C VAL A 236 -5.09 8.03 -8.85
N GLY A 237 -4.82 9.30 -8.52
CA GLY A 237 -5.68 10.13 -7.68
C GLY A 237 -5.59 9.86 -6.18
N LEU A 238 -4.55 9.13 -5.72
CA LEU A 238 -4.30 8.88 -4.30
C LEU A 238 -3.24 9.85 -3.76
N LEU A 239 -3.63 10.66 -2.78
CA LEU A 239 -2.66 11.47 -2.06
C LEU A 239 -1.85 10.59 -1.11
N PRO A 240 -0.55 10.90 -0.88
CA PRO A 240 0.26 10.19 0.09
C PRO A 240 -0.39 10.16 1.49
N PRO A 241 -0.26 9.05 2.24
CA PRO A 241 -0.61 9.02 3.65
C PRO A 241 0.12 10.12 4.42
N SER A 242 -0.54 10.67 5.44
CA SER A 242 0.06 11.71 6.30
C SER A 242 1.18 11.17 7.19
N VAL A 243 1.18 9.86 7.45
CA VAL A 243 2.19 9.16 8.24
C VAL A 243 2.77 8.05 7.37
N LEU A 244 4.06 8.14 7.07
CA LEU A 244 4.77 7.15 6.28
C LEU A 244 5.56 6.16 7.14
N SER A 245 5.80 6.45 8.41
CA SER A 245 6.52 5.53 9.30
C SER A 245 6.14 5.74 10.76
N GLY A 246 6.38 4.72 11.58
CA GLY A 246 6.10 4.77 13.00
C GLY A 246 6.81 3.66 13.76
N ASN A 247 6.39 3.42 15.00
CA ASN A 247 6.98 2.35 15.79
C ASN A 247 6.57 0.97 15.23
N GLY A 248 7.45 0.38 14.42
CA GLY A 248 7.36 -1.00 13.95
C GLY A 248 6.66 -1.20 12.61
N TYR A 249 6.54 -0.13 11.83
CA TYR A 249 6.31 -0.18 10.39
C TYR A 249 7.13 0.92 9.70
N GLY A 250 7.64 0.59 8.52
CA GLY A 250 8.43 1.50 7.67
C GLY A 250 7.61 2.11 6.54
N THR A 251 8.25 3.01 5.79
CA THR A 251 7.69 3.61 4.58
C THR A 251 7.35 2.57 3.52
N ASP A 252 8.17 1.51 3.39
CA ASP A 252 7.88 0.42 2.46
C ASP A 252 6.58 -0.30 2.84
N ASP A 253 6.39 -0.65 4.11
CA ASP A 253 5.18 -1.35 4.58
C ASP A 253 3.91 -0.51 4.34
N VAL A 254 3.97 0.81 4.57
CA VAL A 254 2.83 1.72 4.34
C VAL A 254 2.50 1.85 2.85
N LEU A 255 3.52 2.04 2.00
CA LEU A 255 3.30 2.17 0.56
C LEU A 255 2.77 0.87 -0.04
N ASP A 256 3.26 -0.28 0.44
CA ASP A 256 2.77 -1.59 0.04
C ASP A 256 1.29 -1.77 0.45
N ALA A 257 0.92 -1.41 1.69
CA ALA A 257 -0.47 -1.43 2.14
C ALA A 257 -1.39 -0.50 1.31
N VAL A 258 -0.92 0.69 0.90
CA VAL A 258 -1.69 1.60 0.04
C VAL A 258 -1.89 1.02 -1.37
N ALA A 259 -0.86 0.41 -1.95
CA ALA A 259 -0.96 -0.26 -3.26
C ALA A 259 -1.94 -1.43 -3.22
N VAL A 260 -1.92 -2.18 -2.11
CA VAL A 260 -2.90 -3.23 -1.84
C VAL A 260 -4.32 -2.67 -1.74
N ALA A 261 -4.50 -1.55 -1.03
CA ALA A 261 -5.80 -0.92 -0.84
C ALA A 261 -6.40 -0.41 -2.16
N TRP A 262 -5.57 0.12 -3.06
CA TRP A 262 -6.01 0.53 -4.40
C TRP A 262 -6.56 -0.64 -5.22
N THR A 263 -5.92 -1.80 -5.13
CA THR A 263 -6.42 -3.02 -5.80
C THR A 263 -7.71 -3.52 -5.16
N ALA A 264 -7.81 -3.47 -3.83
CA ALA A 264 -9.05 -3.79 -3.11
C ALA A 264 -10.20 -2.86 -3.53
N HIS A 265 -9.91 -1.57 -3.75
CA HIS A 265 -10.87 -0.61 -4.29
C HIS A 265 -11.31 -0.99 -5.71
N ARG A 266 -10.38 -1.35 -6.60
CA ARG A 266 -10.70 -1.84 -7.95
C ARG A 266 -11.57 -3.09 -7.92
N TYR A 267 -11.34 -4.00 -6.97
CA TYR A 267 -12.21 -5.17 -6.80
C TYR A 267 -13.62 -4.74 -6.38
N ALA A 268 -13.73 -3.84 -5.40
CA ALA A 268 -15.02 -3.36 -4.92
C ALA A 268 -15.84 -2.64 -6.01
N THR A 269 -15.17 -2.01 -6.99
CA THR A 269 -15.79 -1.29 -8.11
C THR A 269 -15.91 -2.12 -9.39
N GLY A 270 -15.48 -3.40 -9.38
CA GLY A 270 -15.55 -4.30 -10.54
C GLY A 270 -14.52 -4.02 -11.63
N ALA A 271 -13.47 -3.26 -11.32
CA ALA A 271 -12.37 -2.93 -12.23
C ALA A 271 -11.14 -3.86 -12.08
N ALA A 272 -11.08 -4.68 -11.02
CA ALA A 272 -9.99 -5.62 -10.82
C ALA A 272 -10.16 -6.90 -11.64
N HIS A 273 -9.03 -7.53 -11.97
CA HIS A 273 -8.96 -8.86 -12.57
C HIS A 273 -8.00 -9.74 -11.76
N SER A 274 -8.00 -11.05 -12.03
CA SER A 274 -7.25 -12.03 -11.24
C SER A 274 -6.14 -12.70 -12.05
N LEU A 275 -5.05 -13.06 -11.35
CA LEU A 275 -3.96 -13.85 -11.89
C LEU A 275 -3.86 -15.16 -11.10
N PRO A 276 -4.29 -16.33 -11.64
CA PRO A 276 -4.94 -16.53 -12.93
C PRO A 276 -6.41 -16.07 -12.94
N GLU A 277 -6.97 -15.92 -14.14
CA GLU A 277 -8.40 -15.76 -14.38
C GLU A 277 -8.94 -16.92 -15.24
N PRO A 278 -9.87 -17.75 -14.72
CA PRO A 278 -10.40 -17.73 -13.35
C PRO A 278 -9.35 -18.16 -12.30
N PRO A 279 -9.53 -17.77 -11.02
CA PRO A 279 -8.68 -18.23 -9.91
C PRO A 279 -8.56 -19.76 -9.84
N GLU A 280 -7.38 -20.26 -9.48
CA GLU A 280 -7.18 -21.69 -9.24
C GLU A 280 -7.71 -22.09 -7.85
N THR A 281 -8.00 -23.37 -7.62
CA THR A 281 -8.53 -23.82 -6.33
C THR A 281 -7.88 -25.14 -5.95
N ALA A 282 -7.37 -25.23 -4.72
CA ALA A 282 -6.79 -26.44 -4.14
C ALA A 282 -7.88 -27.30 -3.44
N SER A 283 -7.48 -28.36 -2.75
CA SER A 283 -8.43 -29.27 -2.08
C SER A 283 -9.28 -28.61 -0.98
N ASP A 284 -8.87 -27.45 -0.48
CA ASP A 284 -9.57 -26.73 0.58
C ASP A 284 -10.70 -25.81 0.07
N GLY A 285 -10.86 -25.67 -1.24
CA GLY A 285 -11.89 -24.83 -1.83
C GLY A 285 -11.61 -23.32 -1.74
N ILE A 286 -10.43 -22.91 -1.26
CA ILE A 286 -10.04 -21.49 -1.21
C ILE A 286 -9.45 -21.12 -2.57
N ALA A 287 -10.02 -20.09 -3.20
CA ALA A 287 -9.52 -19.55 -4.46
C ALA A 287 -8.13 -18.95 -4.26
N ALA A 288 -7.19 -19.34 -5.12
CA ALA A 288 -5.84 -18.83 -5.19
C ALA A 288 -5.70 -17.95 -6.44
N ALA A 289 -5.47 -16.67 -6.23
CA ALA A 289 -5.14 -15.71 -7.28
C ALA A 289 -4.55 -14.45 -6.66
N ILE A 290 -3.69 -13.77 -7.42
CA ILE A 290 -3.26 -12.40 -7.13
C ILE A 290 -4.18 -11.45 -7.89
N TRP A 291 -4.84 -10.54 -7.18
CA TRP A 291 -5.72 -9.54 -7.78
C TRP A 291 -4.93 -8.30 -8.24
N VAL A 292 -5.41 -7.66 -9.31
CA VAL A 292 -4.80 -6.48 -9.97
C VAL A 292 -5.86 -5.48 -10.44
#